data_AF-A0A914V4F9-F1
#
_entry.id   AF-A0A914V4F9-F1
#
_cell.length_a   1.000
_cell.length_b   1.000
_cell.length_c   1.000
_cell.angle_alpha   90.00
_cell.angle_beta   90.00
_cell.angle_gamma   90.00
#
_symmetry.space_group_name_H-M   'P 1'
#
loop_
_entity.id
_entity.type
_entity.pdbx_description
1 polymer ?
#
loop_
_entity_poly.entity_id
_entity_poly.type
_entity_poly.pdbx_seq_one_letter_code
_entity_poly.pdbx_strand_id
1 'polypeptide(L)'
;MSLLISFLFLFGAVSVASSRSIDALLIAGAFEGDILGVDPKQLNKIADAPMFWERNVVPFAIDSELDFIRRRAVEKAMLRIQDRTCIRFVARQREEDYLHFTDGTGCASHVGRVGGCQDIIVGPECDQVGLVLHLLMHALGFWHEESADDSSDYLLINWDNIREEDKIHFQTYSHRKSNHMSEPFDYRSLMYISPNAFAIDR
;
A
#
# COMPACT_ATOMS: atom_id res chain seq x y z
N MET A 1 -26.80 3.51 1.14
CA MET A 1 -26.08 3.99 2.34
C MET A 1 -24.66 4.28 1.87
N SER A 2 -24.46 5.49 1.32
CA SER A 2 -23.23 5.87 0.62
C SER A 2 -22.04 5.87 1.59
N LEU A 3 -20.94 5.26 1.14
CA LEU A 3 -19.61 5.32 1.74
C LEU A 3 -19.06 6.76 1.65
N LEU A 4 -19.61 7.68 2.43
CA LEU A 4 -19.10 9.05 2.61
C LEU A 4 -18.29 9.09 3.90
N ILE A 5 -17.21 8.32 3.95
CA ILE A 5 -16.19 8.48 4.98
C ILE A 5 -14.92 8.88 4.27
N SER A 6 -14.71 10.19 4.21
CA SER A 6 -13.46 10.82 3.80
C SER A 6 -12.32 10.19 4.62
N PHE A 7 -11.49 9.36 3.97
CA PHE A 7 -10.36 8.67 4.60
C PHE A 7 -9.30 9.64 5.14
N LEU A 8 -9.35 10.92 4.69
CA LEU A 8 -8.55 12.08 5.12
C LEU A 8 -8.49 12.31 6.64
N PHE A 9 -9.50 11.88 7.41
CA PHE A 9 -9.55 12.16 8.85
C PHE A 9 -9.42 10.95 9.75
N LEU A 10 -9.48 9.74 9.20
CA LEU A 10 -9.45 8.56 10.04
C LEU A 10 -8.06 8.34 10.63
N PHE A 11 -6.94 8.52 9.91
CA PHE A 11 -5.59 8.23 10.43
C PHE A 11 -4.78 9.43 10.93
N GLY A 12 -5.44 10.44 11.50
CA GLY A 12 -4.78 11.59 12.13
C GLY A 12 -3.49 11.25 12.88
N ALA A 13 -2.39 11.83 12.41
CA ALA A 13 -1.02 11.80 12.95
C ALA A 13 -0.13 10.55 12.73
N VAL A 14 -0.51 9.57 11.90
CA VAL A 14 0.45 8.52 11.48
C VAL A 14 1.10 8.98 10.18
N SER A 15 2.39 9.33 10.22
CA SER A 15 3.15 9.73 9.04
C SER A 15 4.20 8.66 8.73
N VAL A 16 4.29 8.28 7.46
CA VAL A 16 5.37 7.44 6.90
C VAL A 16 6.54 8.33 6.43
N ALA A 17 6.48 9.66 6.59
CA ALA A 17 7.39 10.62 5.94
C ALA A 17 8.82 10.68 6.51
N SER A 18 9.31 9.63 7.18
CA SER A 18 10.72 9.55 7.58
C SER A 18 11.56 8.97 6.45
N SER A 19 12.78 9.49 6.24
CA SER A 19 13.70 8.98 5.20
C SER A 19 13.93 7.48 5.29
N ARG A 20 14.03 6.94 6.51
CA ARG A 20 14.17 5.50 6.75
C ARG A 20 12.97 4.68 6.29
N SER A 21 11.76 5.21 6.49
CA SER A 21 10.52 4.55 6.09
C SER A 21 10.38 4.52 4.55
N ILE A 22 10.86 5.56 3.87
CA ILE A 22 10.87 5.65 2.40
C ILE A 22 11.88 4.66 1.83
N ASP A 23 13.10 4.62 2.38
CA ASP A 23 14.11 3.67 1.95
C ASP A 23 13.60 2.22 2.10
N ALA A 24 12.84 1.93 3.17
CA ALA A 24 12.25 0.61 3.40
C ALA A 24 11.25 0.16 2.32
N LEU A 25 10.43 1.09 1.79
CA LEU A 25 9.49 0.80 0.71
C LEU A 25 10.23 0.55 -0.61
N LEU A 26 11.27 1.33 -0.90
CA LEU A 26 12.00 1.24 -2.18
C LEU A 26 12.93 0.01 -2.28
N ILE A 27 13.39 -0.54 -1.15
CA ILE A 27 14.34 -1.66 -1.11
C ILE A 27 13.70 -3.00 -1.54
N ALA A 28 12.37 -3.13 -1.51
CA ALA A 28 11.70 -4.34 -1.96
C ALA A 28 11.93 -4.64 -3.46
N GLY A 29 12.29 -3.61 -4.27
CA GLY A 29 12.48 -3.75 -5.71
C GLY A 29 11.19 -4.13 -6.44
N ALA A 30 10.04 -3.77 -5.86
CA ALA A 30 8.73 -4.04 -6.41
C ALA A 30 8.25 -2.85 -7.26
N PHE A 31 7.07 -2.98 -7.86
CA PHE A 31 6.50 -1.89 -8.64
C PHE A 31 6.19 -0.70 -7.74
N GLU A 32 6.52 0.52 -8.18
CA GLU A 32 6.40 1.74 -7.36
C GLU A 32 7.14 1.68 -6.01
N GLY A 33 8.07 0.72 -5.89
CA GLY A 33 8.84 0.47 -4.67
C GLY A 33 8.36 -0.79 -3.97
N ASP A 34 7.06 -0.88 -3.67
CA ASP A 34 6.50 -1.84 -2.71
C ASP A 34 5.25 -2.61 -3.21
N ILE A 35 4.84 -2.43 -4.48
CA ILE A 35 3.67 -3.12 -5.05
C ILE A 35 4.08 -4.43 -5.75
N LEU A 36 3.61 -5.55 -5.21
CA LEU A 36 3.87 -6.89 -5.72
C LEU A 36 2.94 -7.28 -6.87
N GLY A 37 3.42 -8.18 -7.74
CA GLY A 37 2.61 -8.83 -8.77
C GLY A 37 2.24 -7.95 -9.97
N VAL A 38 2.83 -6.76 -10.08
CA VAL A 38 2.60 -5.82 -11.18
C VAL A 38 3.77 -5.84 -12.16
N ASP A 39 3.46 -6.14 -13.42
CA ASP A 39 4.37 -5.90 -14.55
C ASP A 39 4.01 -4.54 -15.17
N PRO A 40 4.88 -3.51 -15.08
CA PRO A 40 4.61 -2.20 -15.66
C PRO A 40 4.27 -2.24 -17.15
N LYS A 41 4.82 -3.20 -17.91
CA LYS A 41 4.54 -3.35 -19.34
C LYS A 41 3.14 -3.87 -19.62
N GLN A 42 2.44 -4.34 -18.58
CA GLN A 42 1.12 -4.94 -18.64
C GLN A 42 0.09 -4.19 -17.79
N LEU A 43 0.34 -2.94 -17.40
CA LEU A 43 -0.60 -2.11 -16.64
C LEU A 43 -1.98 -1.99 -17.30
N ASN A 44 -2.05 -2.02 -18.63
CA ASN A 44 -3.31 -2.02 -19.39
C ASN A 44 -4.13 -3.32 -19.26
N LYS A 45 -3.51 -4.40 -18.77
CA LYS A 45 -4.16 -5.70 -18.55
C LYS A 45 -4.56 -5.94 -17.09
N ILE A 46 -4.07 -5.13 -16.17
CA ILE A 46 -4.56 -5.14 -14.79
C ILE A 46 -6.04 -4.75 -14.84
N ALA A 47 -6.87 -5.53 -14.15
CA ALA A 47 -8.30 -5.29 -14.09
C ALA A 47 -8.56 -3.83 -13.71
N ASP A 48 -9.55 -3.22 -14.36
CA ASP A 48 -9.87 -1.81 -14.18
C ASP A 48 -10.23 -1.46 -12.73
N ALA A 49 -10.46 -2.42 -11.82
CA ALA A 49 -10.66 -2.16 -10.40
C ALA A 49 -10.02 -3.29 -9.55
N PRO A 50 -9.44 -2.97 -8.38
CA PRO A 50 -8.96 -3.98 -7.46
C PRO A 50 -10.13 -4.88 -7.03
N MET A 51 -9.92 -6.19 -6.94
CA MET A 51 -10.94 -7.04 -6.34
C MET A 51 -10.98 -6.76 -4.84
N PHE A 52 -12.18 -6.42 -4.34
CA PHE A 52 -12.37 -6.19 -2.92
C PHE A 52 -12.49 -7.51 -2.14
N TRP A 53 -12.15 -7.44 -0.86
CA TRP A 53 -12.38 -8.52 0.08
C TRP A 53 -13.87 -8.70 0.36
N GLU A 54 -14.34 -9.94 0.29
CA GLU A 54 -15.76 -10.24 0.41
C GLU A 54 -16.30 -9.89 1.80
N ARG A 55 -17.47 -9.24 1.85
CA ARG A 55 -18.16 -8.87 3.09
C ARG A 55 -17.29 -8.05 4.06
N ASN A 56 -16.27 -7.34 3.55
CA ASN A 56 -15.31 -6.57 4.35
C ASN A 56 -14.51 -7.42 5.34
N VAL A 57 -14.38 -8.74 5.10
CA VAL A 57 -13.61 -9.66 5.94
C VAL A 57 -12.32 -10.04 5.24
N VAL A 58 -11.21 -9.87 5.94
CA VAL A 58 -9.86 -10.16 5.47
C VAL A 58 -9.26 -11.26 6.34
N PRO A 59 -9.29 -12.52 5.90
CA PRO A 59 -8.59 -13.60 6.58
C PRO A 59 -7.08 -13.35 6.55
N PHE A 60 -6.39 -13.65 7.66
CA PHE A 60 -4.95 -13.49 7.73
C PHE A 60 -4.24 -14.60 8.52
N ALA A 61 -2.97 -14.81 8.18
CA ALA A 61 -2.03 -15.61 8.96
C ALA A 61 -0.72 -14.81 9.10
N ILE A 62 -0.06 -14.94 10.26
CA ILE A 62 1.23 -14.28 10.53
C ILE A 62 2.28 -15.37 10.73
N ASP A 63 3.29 -15.40 9.88
CA ASP A 63 4.38 -16.36 9.97
C ASP A 63 5.01 -16.32 11.35
N SER A 64 5.31 -17.50 11.89
CA SER A 64 6.03 -17.68 13.15
C SER A 64 7.43 -17.05 13.15
N GLU A 65 8.02 -16.85 11.98
CA GLU A 65 9.35 -16.25 11.83
C GLU A 65 9.37 -14.73 12.05
N LEU A 66 8.21 -14.05 11.97
CA LEU A 66 8.13 -12.63 12.31
C LEU A 66 8.41 -12.43 13.80
N ASP A 67 9.42 -11.60 14.09
CA ASP A 67 9.76 -11.23 15.45
C ASP A 67 8.61 -10.48 16.17
N PHE A 68 8.78 -10.36 17.48
CA PHE A 68 7.78 -9.75 18.35
C PHE A 68 7.43 -8.30 17.98
N ILE A 69 8.39 -7.51 17.50
CA ILE A 69 8.16 -6.09 17.18
C ILE A 69 7.32 -5.98 15.92
N ARG A 70 7.71 -6.69 14.85
CA ARG A 70 6.99 -6.70 13.57
C ARG A 70 5.59 -7.30 13.71
N ARG A 71 5.44 -8.41 14.43
CA ARG A 71 4.14 -8.98 14.75
C ARG A 71 3.23 -7.99 15.48
N ARG A 72 3.76 -7.26 16.47
CA ARG A 72 3.01 -6.22 17.20
C ARG A 72 2.62 -5.04 16.29
N ALA A 73 3.46 -4.69 15.32
CA ALA A 73 3.14 -3.66 14.34
C ALA A 73 1.97 -4.08 13.45
N VAL A 74 1.99 -5.31 12.94
CA VAL A 74 0.89 -5.95 12.18
C VAL A 74 -0.42 -5.93 12.97
N GLU A 75 -0.42 -6.44 14.20
CA GLU A 75 -1.62 -6.48 15.05
C GLU A 75 -2.19 -5.09 15.32
N LYS A 76 -1.32 -4.10 15.62
CA LYS A 76 -1.75 -2.71 15.85
C LYS A 76 -2.32 -2.05 14.60
N ALA A 77 -1.69 -2.28 13.44
CA ALA A 77 -2.15 -1.74 12.17
C ALA A 77 -3.55 -2.27 11.82
N MET A 78 -3.76 -3.59 11.93
CA MET A 78 -5.07 -4.22 11.75
C MET A 78 -6.11 -3.63 12.72
N LEU A 79 -5.79 -3.53 14.02
CA LEU A 79 -6.68 -2.91 15.01
C LEU A 79 -7.07 -1.48 14.63
N ARG A 80 -6.13 -0.68 14.13
CA ARG A 80 -6.38 0.72 13.77
C ARG A 80 -7.34 0.87 12.60
N ILE A 81 -7.26 -0.03 11.61
CA ILE A 81 -8.21 -0.08 10.49
C ILE A 81 -9.60 -0.51 11.00
N GLN A 82 -9.67 -1.53 11.86
CA GLN A 82 -10.95 -2.05 12.39
C GLN A 82 -11.69 -1.03 13.25
N ASP A 83 -10.97 -0.22 14.02
CA ASP A 83 -11.50 0.84 14.89
C ASP A 83 -12.21 1.96 14.11
N ARG A 84 -11.91 2.08 12.80
CA ARG A 84 -12.23 3.25 11.99
C ARG A 84 -13.04 2.95 10.75
N THR A 85 -13.10 1.68 10.38
CA THR A 85 -13.73 1.22 9.16
C THR A 85 -14.61 0.00 9.46
N CYS A 86 -15.35 -0.45 8.44
CA CYS A 86 -16.10 -1.70 8.51
C CYS A 86 -15.24 -2.95 8.21
N ILE A 87 -13.96 -2.79 7.86
CA ILE A 87 -13.05 -3.91 7.57
C ILE A 87 -12.79 -4.71 8.85
N ARG A 88 -12.79 -6.04 8.74
CA ARG A 88 -12.51 -6.97 9.84
C ARG A 88 -11.43 -7.95 9.44
N PHE A 89 -10.35 -8.00 10.22
CA PHE A 89 -9.29 -8.99 10.07
C PHE A 89 -9.61 -10.19 10.95
N VAL A 90 -9.60 -11.39 10.37
CA VAL A 90 -9.90 -12.64 11.08
C VAL A 90 -8.75 -13.62 10.91
N ALA A 91 -8.37 -14.30 11.99
CA ALA A 91 -7.35 -15.35 11.90
C ALA A 91 -7.87 -16.46 10.98
N ARG A 92 -7.14 -16.70 9.90
CA ARG A 92 -7.50 -17.67 8.87
C ARG A 92 -7.70 -19.05 9.48
N GLN A 93 -8.74 -19.74 9.02
CA GLN A 93 -9.02 -21.14 9.31
C GLN A 93 -8.88 -22.00 8.05
N ARG A 94 -9.74 -21.75 7.05
CA ARG A 94 -9.87 -22.57 5.84
C ARG A 94 -10.05 -21.76 4.56
N GLU A 95 -10.06 -20.44 4.70
CA GLU A 95 -10.22 -19.51 3.58
C GLU A 95 -9.07 -19.71 2.59
N GLU A 96 -9.42 -19.83 1.31
CA GLU A 96 -8.44 -19.95 0.22
C GLU A 96 -7.74 -18.62 -0.01
N ASP A 97 -8.52 -17.53 0.02
CA ASP A 97 -8.03 -16.17 -0.11
C ASP A 97 -7.71 -15.58 1.26
N TYR A 98 -6.44 -15.20 1.49
CA TYR A 98 -6.01 -14.63 2.75
C TYR A 98 -4.69 -13.87 2.62
N LEU A 99 -4.45 -12.96 3.56
CA LEU A 99 -3.16 -12.28 3.73
C LEU A 99 -2.20 -13.15 4.54
N HIS A 100 -0.98 -13.33 4.04
CA HIS A 100 0.09 -14.01 4.75
C HIS A 100 1.21 -13.02 5.07
N PHE A 101 1.36 -12.65 6.34
CA PHE A 101 2.45 -11.76 6.77
C PHE A 101 3.73 -12.58 6.93
N THR A 102 4.73 -12.30 6.10
CA THR A 102 5.97 -13.08 6.00
C THR A 102 7.22 -12.20 6.13
N ASP A 103 8.33 -12.81 6.53
CA ASP A 103 9.64 -12.18 6.51
C ASP A 103 10.14 -12.04 5.06
N GLY A 104 11.08 -11.12 4.83
CA GLY A 104 11.69 -10.86 3.54
C GLY A 104 12.48 -9.55 3.51
N THR A 105 12.79 -9.10 2.30
CA THR A 105 13.50 -7.83 2.07
C THR A 105 12.50 -6.75 1.66
N GLY A 106 12.59 -5.57 2.26
CA GLY A 106 11.70 -4.46 2.02
C GLY A 106 10.35 -4.61 2.72
N CYS A 107 9.52 -3.60 2.50
CA CYS A 107 8.10 -3.62 2.80
C CYS A 107 7.35 -3.76 1.48
N ALA A 108 6.46 -4.74 1.33
CA ALA A 108 5.72 -4.89 0.06
C ALA A 108 4.38 -5.63 0.22
N SER A 109 3.43 -5.31 -0.66
CA SER A 109 2.07 -5.87 -0.66
C SER A 109 1.48 -5.89 -2.06
N HIS A 110 0.48 -6.74 -2.29
CA HIS A 110 -0.33 -6.68 -3.51
C HIS A 110 -1.43 -5.62 -3.37
N VAL A 111 -1.92 -5.08 -4.50
CA VAL A 111 -3.08 -4.19 -4.49
C VAL A 111 -4.39 -4.96 -4.59
N GLY A 112 -5.20 -4.89 -3.54
CA GLY A 112 -6.48 -5.58 -3.41
C GLY A 112 -6.34 -7.08 -3.12
N ARG A 113 -7.45 -7.81 -3.26
CA ARG A 113 -7.50 -9.27 -3.18
C ARG A 113 -7.05 -9.85 -4.51
N VAL A 114 -5.95 -10.60 -4.56
CA VAL A 114 -5.46 -11.21 -5.82
C VAL A 114 -5.89 -12.68 -5.99
N GLY A 115 -6.47 -13.26 -4.93
CA GLY A 115 -6.88 -14.67 -4.88
C GLY A 115 -5.79 -15.58 -4.32
N GLY A 116 -6.18 -16.66 -3.65
CA GLY A 116 -5.27 -17.57 -2.95
C GLY A 116 -4.52 -16.92 -1.78
N CYS A 117 -3.41 -17.54 -1.40
CA CYS A 117 -2.46 -16.95 -0.45
C CYS A 117 -1.74 -15.77 -1.12
N GLN A 118 -1.87 -14.57 -0.56
CA GLN A 118 -1.08 -13.42 -0.98
C GLN A 118 -0.21 -12.90 0.17
N ASP A 119 1.08 -12.78 -0.10
CA ASP A 119 2.03 -12.33 0.90
C ASP A 119 1.95 -10.80 1.11
N ILE A 120 2.19 -10.41 2.37
CA ILE A 120 2.63 -9.08 2.76
C ILE A 120 4.03 -9.26 3.36
N ILE A 121 5.02 -8.68 2.70
CA ILE A 121 6.41 -8.73 3.15
C ILE A 121 6.59 -7.66 4.22
N VAL A 122 6.93 -8.09 5.43
CA VAL A 122 7.22 -7.22 6.57
C VAL A 122 8.68 -7.46 6.96
N GLY A 123 9.61 -6.95 6.15
CA GLY A 123 11.04 -7.04 6.41
C GLY A 123 11.48 -6.34 7.70
N PRO A 124 12.75 -6.47 8.11
CA PRO A 124 13.29 -5.90 9.34
C PRO A 124 13.04 -4.39 9.52
N GLU A 125 12.99 -3.65 8.42
CA GLU A 125 12.75 -2.21 8.34
C GLU A 125 11.27 -1.80 8.43
N CYS A 126 10.35 -2.76 8.37
CA CYS A 126 8.89 -2.56 8.37
C CYS A 126 8.27 -2.63 9.77
N ASP A 127 9.06 -2.32 10.81
CA ASP A 127 8.67 -2.47 12.22
C ASP A 127 7.74 -1.36 12.74
N GLN A 128 7.46 -0.36 11.90
CA GLN A 128 6.59 0.76 12.22
C GLN A 128 5.14 0.47 11.86
N VAL A 129 4.21 0.78 12.78
CA VAL A 129 2.76 0.66 12.54
C VAL A 129 2.31 1.42 11.29
N GLY A 130 2.92 2.57 10.99
CA GLY A 130 2.60 3.35 9.80
C GLY A 130 2.93 2.64 8.49
N LEU A 131 4.07 1.95 8.43
CA LEU A 131 4.46 1.14 7.26
C LEU A 131 3.51 -0.04 7.08
N VAL A 132 3.21 -0.77 8.14
CA VAL A 132 2.28 -1.91 8.02
C VAL A 132 0.85 -1.44 7.69
N LEU A 133 0.44 -0.26 8.16
CA LEU A 133 -0.82 0.36 7.73
C LEU A 133 -0.84 0.64 6.23
N HIS A 134 0.25 1.20 5.68
CA HIS A 134 0.40 1.42 4.24
C HIS A 134 0.29 0.11 3.43
N LEU A 135 1.01 -0.94 3.84
CA LEU A 135 0.92 -2.26 3.18
C LEU A 135 -0.49 -2.88 3.24
N LEU A 136 -1.19 -2.68 4.35
CA LEU A 136 -2.59 -3.10 4.50
C LEU A 136 -3.54 -2.28 3.63
N MET A 137 -3.27 -0.99 3.42
CA MET A 137 -4.03 -0.15 2.50
C MET A 137 -3.87 -0.65 1.06
N HIS A 138 -2.65 -1.02 0.63
CA HIS A 138 -2.47 -1.73 -0.64
C HIS A 138 -3.32 -2.99 -0.73
N ALA A 139 -3.23 -3.87 0.27
CA ALA A 139 -4.04 -5.10 0.31
C ALA A 139 -5.56 -4.85 0.27
N LEU A 140 -6.02 -3.66 0.68
CA LEU A 140 -7.42 -3.23 0.60
C LEU A 140 -7.81 -2.58 -0.73
N GLY A 141 -6.87 -2.39 -1.65
CA GLY A 141 -7.10 -1.91 -3.01
C GLY A 141 -6.63 -0.47 -3.27
N PHE A 142 -5.86 0.12 -2.36
CA PHE A 142 -5.34 1.47 -2.58
C PHE A 142 -4.03 1.41 -3.35
N TRP A 143 -3.91 2.25 -4.37
CA TRP A 143 -2.64 2.56 -5.04
C TRP A 143 -2.02 3.77 -4.38
N HIS A 144 -0.80 4.12 -4.80
CA HIS A 144 -0.20 5.36 -4.37
C HIS A 144 -0.98 6.60 -4.85
N GLU A 145 -0.94 7.66 -4.05
CA GLU A 145 -1.66 8.90 -4.28
C GLU A 145 -1.15 9.63 -5.54
N GLU A 146 0.17 9.66 -5.74
CA GLU A 146 0.79 10.26 -6.92
C GLU A 146 0.48 9.53 -8.23
N SER A 147 0.00 8.28 -8.15
CA SER A 147 -0.46 7.51 -9.31
C SER A 147 -1.94 7.77 -9.65
N ALA A 148 -2.63 8.70 -8.95
CA ALA A 148 -3.94 9.18 -9.36
C ALA A 148 -3.89 9.88 -10.74
N ASP A 149 -4.96 9.81 -11.53
CA ASP A 149 -5.05 10.42 -12.86
C ASP A 149 -5.07 11.94 -12.86
N ASP A 150 -5.51 12.57 -11.77
CA ASP A 150 -5.47 14.01 -11.57
C ASP A 150 -4.20 14.49 -10.86
N SER A 151 -3.27 13.59 -10.48
CA SER A 151 -2.06 13.96 -9.73
C SER A 151 -1.19 15.00 -10.44
N SER A 152 -1.23 15.04 -11.77
CA SER A 152 -0.51 16.03 -12.58
C SER A 152 -1.00 17.47 -12.40
N ASP A 153 -2.18 17.68 -11.82
CA ASP A 153 -2.69 19.00 -11.43
C ASP A 153 -2.10 19.48 -10.09
N TYR A 154 -1.52 18.57 -9.30
CA TYR A 154 -1.04 18.81 -7.93
C TYR A 154 0.47 18.61 -7.75
N LEU A 155 1.09 17.80 -8.61
CA LEU A 155 2.49 17.40 -8.52
C LEU A 155 3.28 17.83 -9.74
N LEU A 156 4.53 18.26 -9.50
CA LEU A 156 5.53 18.45 -10.54
C LEU A 156 6.63 17.41 -10.37
N ILE A 157 6.75 16.51 -11.34
CA ILE A 157 7.81 15.49 -11.34
C ILE A 157 9.06 16.07 -12.02
N ASN A 158 10.18 16.06 -11.29
CA ASN A 158 11.48 16.41 -11.85
C ASN A 158 12.09 15.19 -12.56
N TRP A 159 11.68 14.95 -13.81
CA TRP A 159 12.09 13.79 -14.61
C TRP A 159 13.61 13.71 -14.84
N ASP A 160 14.34 14.82 -14.77
CA ASP A 160 15.80 14.84 -14.92
C ASP A 160 16.52 14.29 -13.68
N ASN A 161 15.84 14.22 -12.53
CA ASN A 161 16.36 13.67 -11.28
C ASN A 161 15.88 12.23 -11.01
N ILE A 162 15.41 11.52 -12.03
CA ILE A 162 14.95 10.13 -11.93
C ILE A 162 15.70 9.32 -12.97
N ARG A 163 16.21 8.15 -12.59
CA ARG A 163 16.87 7.23 -13.54
C ARG A 163 15.87 6.74 -14.57
N GLU A 164 16.31 6.49 -15.80
CA GLU A 164 15.41 6.14 -16.90
C GLU A 164 14.58 4.88 -16.60
N GLU A 165 15.18 3.90 -15.92
CA GLU A 165 14.51 2.68 -15.47
C GLU A 165 13.43 2.91 -14.40
N ASP A 166 13.57 3.94 -13.56
CA ASP A 166 12.69 4.22 -12.43
C ASP A 166 11.50 5.13 -12.82
N LYS A 167 11.56 5.81 -13.98
CA LYS A 167 10.47 6.68 -14.47
C LYS A 167 9.14 5.94 -14.63
N ILE A 168 9.20 4.63 -14.84
CA ILE A 168 8.02 3.77 -14.98
C ILE A 168 7.15 3.73 -13.71
N HIS A 169 7.71 4.11 -12.55
CA HIS A 169 7.01 4.13 -11.26
C HIS A 169 6.14 5.36 -11.03
N PHE A 170 6.18 6.35 -11.93
CA PHE A 170 5.40 7.58 -11.82
C PHE A 170 4.27 7.66 -12.86
N GLN A 171 3.75 6.50 -13.28
CA GLN A 171 2.63 6.45 -14.21
C GLN A 171 1.31 6.69 -13.47
N THR A 172 0.45 7.51 -14.08
CA THR A 172 -0.89 7.77 -13.54
C THR A 172 -1.91 6.77 -14.05
N TYR A 173 -2.87 6.39 -13.21
CA TYR A 173 -3.97 5.47 -13.54
C TYR A 173 -5.32 6.11 -13.34
N SER A 174 -6.30 5.71 -14.16
CA SER A 174 -7.66 6.20 -14.00
C SER A 174 -8.24 5.86 -12.63
N HIS A 175 -9.16 6.70 -12.15
CA HIS A 175 -9.96 6.47 -10.92
C HIS A 175 -10.69 5.11 -10.83
N ARG A 176 -10.73 4.32 -11.92
CA ARG A 176 -11.26 2.96 -11.84
C ARG A 176 -10.22 2.06 -11.18
N LYS A 177 -8.95 2.19 -11.62
CA LYS A 177 -7.82 1.38 -11.15
C LYS A 177 -7.37 1.84 -9.78
N SER A 178 -7.31 3.15 -9.54
CA SER A 178 -7.06 3.71 -8.23
C SER A 178 -8.36 3.75 -7.43
N ASN A 179 -8.38 3.30 -6.16
CA ASN A 179 -9.54 3.46 -5.28
C ASN A 179 -9.67 4.92 -4.78
N HIS A 180 -9.42 5.88 -5.67
CA HIS A 180 -9.47 7.31 -5.40
C HIS A 180 -10.94 7.73 -5.46
N MET A 181 -11.57 7.86 -4.29
CA MET A 181 -13.03 7.97 -4.15
C MET A 181 -13.62 9.35 -4.53
N SER A 182 -13.12 9.98 -5.60
CA SER A 182 -13.47 11.35 -6.01
C SER A 182 -13.18 12.41 -4.93
N GLU A 183 -12.25 12.12 -4.03
CA GLU A 183 -11.74 13.08 -3.05
C GLU A 183 -10.59 13.89 -3.69
N PRO A 184 -10.27 15.10 -3.21
CA PRO A 184 -9.09 15.83 -3.68
C PRO A 184 -7.78 15.12 -3.29
N PHE A 185 -6.72 15.36 -4.07
CA PHE A 185 -5.37 14.90 -3.78
C PHE A 185 -4.93 15.22 -2.34
N ASP A 186 -4.44 14.21 -1.60
CA ASP A 186 -4.00 14.35 -0.21
C ASP A 186 -2.48 14.20 -0.03
N TYR A 187 -1.77 15.32 0.09
CA TYR A 187 -0.33 15.35 0.41
C TYR A 187 0.05 14.72 1.76
N ARG A 188 -0.93 14.47 2.63
CA ARG A 188 -0.75 13.80 3.92
C ARG A 188 -1.23 12.35 3.91
N SER A 189 -1.64 11.86 2.74
CA SER A 189 -2.05 10.48 2.54
C SER A 189 -0.93 9.55 3.01
N LEU A 190 -1.33 8.48 3.70
CA LEU A 190 -0.41 7.38 3.98
C LEU A 190 0.10 6.74 2.68
N MET A 191 -0.64 6.92 1.57
CA MET A 191 -0.33 6.39 0.25
C MET A 191 0.41 7.38 -0.65
N TYR A 192 0.73 8.59 -0.18
CA TYR A 192 1.57 9.50 -0.96
C TYR A 192 3.04 9.12 -0.76
N ILE A 193 3.71 8.68 -1.83
CA ILE A 193 5.14 8.39 -1.77
C ILE A 193 5.90 9.70 -1.60
N SER A 194 7.00 9.63 -0.85
CA SER A 194 7.78 10.82 -0.51
C SER A 194 8.23 11.63 -1.72
N PRO A 195 8.36 12.98 -1.59
CA PRO A 195 8.90 13.84 -2.64
C PRO A 195 10.27 13.44 -3.19
N ASN A 196 11.04 12.65 -2.44
CA ASN A 196 12.39 12.21 -2.81
C ASN A 196 12.48 10.73 -3.20
N ALA A 197 11.35 10.05 -3.40
CA ALA A 197 11.34 8.68 -3.88
C ALA A 197 12.01 8.59 -5.26
N PHE A 198 12.87 7.59 -5.46
CA PHE A 198 13.63 7.35 -6.70
C PHE A 198 14.56 8.48 -7.18
N ALA A 199 14.76 9.53 -6.37
CA ALA A 199 15.62 10.65 -6.74
C ALA A 199 17.10 10.22 -6.85
N ILE A 200 17.80 10.70 -7.89
CA ILE A 200 19.24 10.48 -8.07
C ILE A 200 20.02 11.25 -7.00
N ASP A 201 19.64 12.51 -6.76
CA ASP A 201 20.16 13.35 -5.67
C ASP A 201 19.03 13.87 -4.76
N ARG A 202 19.33 13.96 -3.45
CA ARG A 202 18.39 14.34 -2.37
C ARG A 202 18.82 15.64 -1.69
#